data_AF-V5P5G0-F1
#
_entry.id   AF-V5P5G0-F1
#
_cell.length_a   1.000
_cell.length_b   1.000
_cell.length_c   1.000
_cell.angle_alpha   90.00
_cell.angle_beta   90.00
_cell.angle_gamma   90.00
#
_symmetry.space_group_name_H-M   'P 1'
#
loop_
_entity.id
_entity.type
_entity.pdbx_description
1 polymer ?
#
loop_
_entity_poly.entity_id
_entity_poly.type
_entity_poly.pdbx_seq_one_letter_code
_entity_poly.pdbx_strand_id
1 'polypeptide(L)'
;WLLPNWFPFHPGRLWCHCRVVYLPMGYLYGSRFIYSKAGSDPLIASLREELYCEDYNTIPWSTTRQKVAPMDNYSPLPLFMKLAQDFLAIYESWSVFQPFKNRFRKIGLKFCVEYMAAEDLQTNFIDIGPVNKALNLVSAYHAAGNDINATTVQNHMMRIPDYLWVAEDGMKMQGYNGSQC
;
A
#
# COMPACT_ATOMS: atom_id res chain seq x y z
N TRP A 1 1.36 6.81 11.67
CA TRP A 1 2.80 7.11 11.78
C TRP A 1 3.08 8.28 12.71
N LEU A 2 2.32 9.38 12.68
CA LEU A 2 2.54 10.55 13.55
C LEU A 2 1.98 10.42 14.99
N LEU A 3 1.54 9.24 15.41
CA LEU A 3 1.00 9.06 16.75
C LEU A 3 2.15 9.17 17.77
N PRO A 4 1.90 9.63 19.00
CA PRO A 4 2.92 9.61 20.03
C PRO A 4 3.41 8.19 20.33
N ASN A 5 4.70 8.07 20.65
CA ASN A 5 5.31 6.78 20.97
C ASN A 5 4.69 6.08 22.18
N TRP A 6 3.89 6.71 23.04
CA TRP A 6 3.21 6.04 24.15
C TRP A 6 1.84 5.45 23.75
N PHE A 7 1.31 5.79 22.56
CA PHE A 7 0.00 5.31 22.13
C PHE A 7 0.01 3.79 21.89
N PRO A 8 -0.98 3.03 22.40
CA PRO A 8 -0.93 1.56 22.39
C PRO A 8 -0.89 0.98 20.97
N PHE A 9 -1.55 1.63 20.01
CA PHE A 9 -1.60 1.23 18.60
C PHE A 9 -0.57 1.98 17.73
N HIS A 10 0.50 2.51 18.33
CA HIS A 10 1.57 3.14 17.57
C HIS A 10 2.22 2.11 16.61
N PRO A 11 2.44 2.44 15.31
CA PRO A 11 2.98 1.48 14.34
C PRO A 11 4.32 0.84 14.74
N GLY A 12 5.15 1.53 15.52
CA GLY A 12 6.40 0.99 16.05
C GLY A 12 6.24 -0.22 17.00
N ARG A 13 5.03 -0.44 17.55
CA ARG A 13 4.69 -1.63 18.36
C ARG A 13 4.08 -2.77 17.56
N LEU A 14 3.71 -2.53 16.31
CA LEU A 14 3.16 -3.57 15.46
C LEU A 14 4.28 -4.51 15.00
N TRP A 15 3.90 -5.74 14.69
CA TRP A 15 4.78 -6.74 14.08
C TRP A 15 5.48 -6.15 12.84
N CYS A 16 6.75 -6.47 12.65
CA CYS A 16 7.61 -5.87 11.63
C CYS A 16 7.00 -5.98 10.23
N HIS A 17 6.59 -7.18 9.80
CA HIS A 17 5.95 -7.39 8.50
C HIS A 17 4.67 -6.58 8.33
N CYS A 18 3.84 -6.49 9.38
CA CYS A 18 2.62 -5.71 9.34
C CYS A 18 2.94 -4.22 9.12
N ARG A 19 3.79 -3.62 9.97
CA ARG A 19 4.05 -2.18 9.88
C ARG A 19 4.73 -1.76 8.58
N VAL A 20 5.66 -2.56 8.07
CA VAL A 20 6.41 -2.23 6.84
C VAL A 20 5.57 -2.42 5.59
N VAL A 21 4.55 -3.30 5.60
CA VAL A 21 3.57 -3.37 4.50
C VAL A 21 2.56 -2.21 4.57
N TYR A 22 2.04 -1.89 5.75
CA TYR A 22 1.08 -0.79 5.91
C TYR A 22 1.71 0.60 5.74
N LEU A 23 3.03 0.73 5.79
CA LEU A 23 3.76 1.98 5.58
C LEU A 23 3.57 2.54 4.15
N PRO A 24 4.01 1.85 3.08
CA PRO A 24 3.79 2.28 1.71
C PRO A 24 2.31 2.24 1.32
N MET A 25 1.51 1.29 1.82
CA MET A 25 0.04 1.31 1.60
C MET A 25 -0.58 2.60 2.13
N GLY A 26 -0.21 3.01 3.34
CA GLY A 26 -0.68 4.26 3.94
C GLY A 26 -0.20 5.50 3.19
N TYR A 27 1.02 5.46 2.64
CA TYR A 27 1.54 6.52 1.77
C TYR A 27 0.73 6.65 0.48
N LEU A 28 0.57 5.56 -0.28
CA LEU A 28 -0.15 5.53 -1.56
C LEU A 28 -1.62 5.90 -1.39
N TYR A 29 -2.25 5.39 -0.32
CA TYR A 29 -3.60 5.80 0.04
C TYR A 29 -3.62 7.30 0.34
N GLY A 30 -2.78 7.78 1.24
CA GLY A 30 -2.76 9.19 1.65
C GLY A 30 -2.44 10.16 0.51
N SER A 31 -1.60 9.78 -0.46
CA SER A 31 -1.31 10.59 -1.65
C SER A 31 -2.39 10.51 -2.73
N ARG A 32 -3.34 9.57 -2.60
CA ARG A 32 -4.34 9.25 -3.64
C ARG A 32 -3.67 8.92 -4.96
N PHE A 33 -2.57 8.15 -4.92
CA PHE A 33 -1.85 7.78 -6.11
C PHE A 33 -2.75 7.00 -7.07
N ILE A 34 -2.81 7.46 -8.32
CA ILE A 34 -3.52 6.84 -9.43
C ILE A 34 -2.59 6.88 -10.63
N TYR A 35 -2.52 5.76 -11.36
CA TYR A 35 -1.81 5.70 -12.63
C TYR A 35 -2.35 6.76 -13.61
N SER A 36 -1.47 7.56 -14.21
CA SER A 36 -1.85 8.77 -14.97
C SER A 36 -2.78 8.50 -16.16
N LYS A 37 -2.71 7.31 -16.77
CA LYS A 37 -3.58 6.92 -17.90
C LYS A 37 -4.73 6.00 -17.49
N ALA A 38 -5.02 5.84 -16.19
CA ALA A 38 -6.06 4.92 -15.72
C ALA A 38 -7.47 5.19 -16.23
N GLY A 39 -7.74 6.40 -16.74
CA GLY A 39 -9.02 6.74 -17.37
C GLY A 39 -9.12 6.34 -18.84
N SER A 40 -8.00 6.22 -19.55
CA SER A 40 -7.95 5.97 -20.99
C SER A 40 -7.25 4.66 -21.39
N ASP A 41 -6.70 3.92 -20.44
CA ASP A 41 -6.05 2.64 -20.66
C ASP A 41 -7.08 1.54 -21.00
N PRO A 42 -7.01 0.92 -22.20
CA PRO A 42 -7.95 -0.12 -22.61
C PRO A 42 -7.94 -1.35 -21.70
N LEU A 43 -6.79 -1.71 -21.10
CA LEU A 43 -6.70 -2.85 -20.19
C LEU A 43 -7.44 -2.54 -18.88
N ILE A 44 -7.33 -1.31 -18.37
CA ILE A 44 -8.08 -0.91 -17.18
C ILE A 44 -9.58 -0.86 -17.48
N ALA A 45 -9.98 -0.43 -18.68
CA ALA A 45 -11.37 -0.48 -19.09
C ALA A 45 -11.90 -1.92 -19.14
N SER A 46 -11.17 -2.86 -19.75
CA SER A 46 -11.61 -4.27 -19.82
C SER A 46 -11.68 -4.92 -18.43
N LEU A 47 -10.68 -4.67 -17.56
CA LEU A 47 -10.69 -5.17 -16.18
C LEU A 47 -11.90 -4.68 -15.38
N ARG A 48 -12.41 -3.47 -15.64
CA ARG A 48 -13.62 -2.95 -14.98
C ARG A 48 -14.89 -3.67 -15.44
N GLU A 49 -14.92 -4.20 -16.65
CA GLU A 49 -16.03 -5.00 -17.18
C GLU A 49 -15.94 -6.47 -16.75
N GLU A 50 -14.72 -7.01 -16.61
CA GLU A 50 -14.48 -8.43 -16.33
C GLU A 50 -14.52 -8.79 -14.83
N LEU A 51 -14.03 -7.92 -13.95
CA LEU A 51 -13.79 -8.25 -12.53
C LEU A 51 -15.05 -8.12 -11.64
N TYR A 52 -16.10 -7.44 -12.10
CA TYR A 52 -17.26 -7.12 -11.29
C TYR A 52 -18.54 -7.73 -11.89
N CYS A 53 -19.41 -8.24 -11.01
CA CYS A 53 -20.70 -8.81 -11.43
C CYS A 53 -21.78 -7.75 -11.73
N GLU A 54 -21.51 -6.50 -11.38
CA GLU A 54 -22.39 -5.33 -11.53
C GLU A 54 -21.69 -4.29 -12.41
N ASP A 55 -22.45 -3.39 -13.04
CA ASP A 55 -21.84 -2.31 -13.83
C ASP A 55 -20.93 -1.45 -12.94
N TYR A 56 -19.66 -1.30 -13.34
CA TYR A 56 -18.62 -0.65 -12.55
C TYR A 56 -19.01 0.75 -12.05
N ASN A 57 -19.75 1.50 -12.86
CA ASN A 57 -20.15 2.87 -12.54
C ASN A 57 -21.30 2.96 -11.53
N THR A 58 -22.02 1.87 -11.31
CA THR A 58 -23.15 1.78 -10.37
C THR A 58 -22.77 1.24 -9.00
N ILE A 59 -21.56 0.70 -8.85
CA ILE A 59 -21.09 0.07 -7.60
C ILE A 59 -21.05 1.11 -6.45
N PRO A 60 -21.74 0.87 -5.33
CA PRO A 60 -21.74 1.79 -4.19
C PRO A 60 -20.49 1.60 -3.32
N TRP A 61 -19.32 2.07 -3.80
CA TRP A 61 -17.99 1.89 -3.18
C TRP A 61 -17.91 2.24 -1.68
N SER A 62 -18.68 3.23 -1.22
CA SER A 62 -18.72 3.62 0.20
C SER A 62 -19.19 2.48 1.12
N THR A 63 -20.05 1.60 0.60
CA THR A 63 -20.64 0.46 1.32
C THR A 63 -19.86 -0.84 1.16
N THR A 64 -18.86 -0.89 0.28
CA THR A 64 -18.10 -2.13 0.00
C THR A 64 -16.90 -2.32 0.91
N ARG A 65 -16.49 -1.31 1.69
CA ARG A 65 -15.28 -1.32 2.54
C ARG A 65 -15.15 -2.51 3.50
N GLN A 66 -16.29 -3.05 3.96
CA GLN A 66 -16.34 -4.18 4.90
C GLN A 66 -16.87 -5.48 4.25
N LYS A 67 -17.07 -5.49 2.92
CA LYS A 67 -17.51 -6.69 2.19
C LYS A 67 -16.30 -7.58 1.91
N VAL A 68 -16.30 -8.78 2.49
CA VAL A 68 -15.32 -9.84 2.25
C VAL A 68 -16.10 -11.13 2.03
N ALA A 69 -15.72 -11.93 1.04
CA ALA A 69 -16.36 -13.22 0.79
C ALA A 69 -16.26 -14.11 2.05
N PRO A 70 -17.37 -14.71 2.54
CA PRO A 70 -17.33 -15.50 3.77
C PRO A 70 -16.35 -16.68 3.72
N MET A 71 -16.15 -17.26 2.53
CA MET A 71 -15.25 -18.40 2.33
C MET A 71 -13.76 -18.03 2.52
N ASP A 72 -13.37 -16.79 2.20
CA ASP A 72 -11.99 -16.32 2.31
C ASP A 72 -11.72 -15.56 3.63
N ASN A 73 -12.73 -15.40 4.47
CA ASN A 73 -12.65 -14.58 5.69
C ASN A 73 -12.10 -15.38 6.88
N TYR A 74 -10.79 -15.65 6.86
CA TYR A 74 -10.11 -16.38 7.94
C TYR A 74 -10.15 -15.65 9.30
N SER A 75 -10.07 -14.31 9.31
CA SER A 75 -10.04 -13.47 10.51
C SER A 75 -11.14 -12.40 10.47
N PRO A 76 -12.38 -12.73 10.89
CA PRO A 76 -13.49 -11.79 10.86
C PRO A 76 -13.23 -10.54 11.70
N LEU A 77 -13.62 -9.38 11.16
CA LEU A 77 -13.50 -8.09 11.84
C LEU A 77 -14.39 -8.06 13.10
N PRO A 78 -13.83 -7.86 14.31
CA PRO A 78 -14.62 -7.71 15.51
C PRO A 78 -15.40 -6.38 15.48
N LEU A 79 -16.52 -6.31 16.19
CA LEU A 79 -17.43 -5.16 16.17
C LEU A 79 -16.71 -3.83 16.46
N PHE A 80 -15.82 -3.82 17.46
CA PHE A 80 -15.04 -2.63 17.80
C PHE A 80 -14.19 -2.13 16.61
N MET A 81 -13.56 -3.03 15.85
CA MET A 81 -12.76 -2.64 14.68
C MET A 81 -13.64 -2.12 13.54
N LYS A 82 -14.85 -2.68 13.35
CA LYS A 82 -15.81 -2.15 12.37
C LYS A 82 -16.19 -0.70 12.70
N LEU A 83 -16.57 -0.44 13.95
CA LEU A 83 -16.90 0.91 14.42
C LEU A 83 -15.72 1.88 14.29
N ALA A 84 -14.51 1.44 14.65
CA ALA A 84 -13.31 2.24 14.50
C ALA A 84 -13.02 2.61 13.04
N GLN A 85 -13.15 1.64 12.11
CA GLN A 85 -12.96 1.89 10.69
C GLN A 85 -14.02 2.82 10.10
N ASP A 86 -15.27 2.72 10.54
CA ASP A 86 -16.33 3.62 10.11
C ASP A 86 -16.11 5.05 10.60
N PHE A 87 -15.70 5.22 11.85
CA PHE A 87 -15.29 6.52 12.38
C PHE A 87 -14.12 7.13 11.57
N LEU A 88 -13.09 6.33 11.26
CA LEU A 88 -11.94 6.78 10.47
C LEU A 88 -12.34 7.14 9.03
N ALA A 89 -13.28 6.43 8.42
CA ALA A 89 -13.78 6.77 7.10
C ALA A 89 -14.58 8.07 7.09
N ILE A 90 -15.41 8.31 8.12
CA ILE A 90 -16.10 9.59 8.30
C ILE A 90 -15.07 10.72 8.45
N TYR A 91 -14.06 10.55 9.30
CA TYR A 91 -12.96 11.52 9.44
C TYR A 91 -12.26 11.80 8.10
N GLU A 92 -12.03 10.75 7.31
CA GLU A 92 -11.41 10.86 5.99
C GLU A 92 -12.31 11.58 4.97
N SER A 93 -13.62 11.39 4.99
CA SER A 93 -14.56 12.08 4.09
C SER A 93 -14.94 13.49 4.56
N TRP A 94 -14.79 13.80 5.85
CA TRP A 94 -15.27 15.05 6.42
C TRP A 94 -14.50 16.26 5.85
N SER A 95 -15.23 17.14 5.17
CA SER A 95 -14.69 18.35 4.53
C SER A 95 -14.34 19.46 5.52
N VAL A 96 -15.02 19.53 6.68
CA VAL A 96 -14.84 20.60 7.68
C VAL A 96 -13.40 20.63 8.23
N PHE A 97 -12.77 19.48 8.40
CA PHE A 97 -11.39 19.39 8.88
C PHE A 97 -10.32 19.38 7.77
N GLN A 98 -10.70 19.61 6.50
CA GLN A 98 -9.81 19.49 5.34
C GLN A 98 -8.46 20.24 5.49
N PRO A 99 -8.42 21.54 5.82
CA PRO A 99 -7.14 22.26 5.87
C PRO A 99 -6.17 21.68 6.91
N PHE A 100 -6.69 21.37 8.10
CA PHE A 100 -5.93 20.79 9.19
C PHE A 100 -5.47 19.37 8.84
N LYS A 101 -6.40 18.52 8.39
CA LYS A 101 -6.12 17.14 7.95
C LYS A 101 -5.07 17.10 6.85
N ASN A 102 -5.16 17.97 5.85
CA ASN A 102 -4.20 18.02 4.74
C ASN A 102 -2.81 18.43 5.21
N ARG A 103 -2.69 19.32 6.20
CA ARG A 103 -1.39 19.66 6.81
C ARG A 103 -0.77 18.44 7.50
N PHE A 104 -1.50 17.75 8.35
CA PHE A 104 -0.99 16.54 9.03
C PHE A 104 -0.72 15.40 8.05
N ARG A 105 -1.55 15.26 7.02
CA ARG A 105 -1.33 14.30 5.94
C ARG A 105 -0.01 14.56 5.23
N LYS A 106 0.30 15.80 4.85
CA LYS A 106 1.60 16.14 4.24
C LYS A 106 2.78 15.77 5.14
N ILE A 107 2.68 16.04 6.44
CA ILE A 107 3.72 15.66 7.41
C ILE A 107 3.84 14.13 7.50
N GLY A 108 2.72 13.41 7.54
CA GLY A 108 2.69 11.96 7.61
C GLY A 108 3.26 11.31 6.35
N LEU A 109 2.92 11.83 5.17
CA LEU A 109 3.45 11.37 3.90
C LEU A 109 4.96 11.60 3.80
N LYS A 110 5.45 12.76 4.24
CA LYS A 110 6.88 13.05 4.31
C LYS A 110 7.60 12.04 5.21
N PHE A 111 7.07 11.79 6.41
CA PHE A 111 7.60 10.77 7.31
C PHE A 111 7.63 9.38 6.64
N CYS A 112 6.56 8.98 5.95
CA CYS A 112 6.52 7.69 5.28
C CYS A 112 7.64 7.57 4.24
N VAL A 113 7.84 8.59 3.40
CA VAL A 113 8.90 8.58 2.37
C VAL A 113 10.27 8.49 3.00
N GLU A 114 10.54 9.26 4.07
CA GLU A 114 11.82 9.21 4.79
C GLU A 114 12.07 7.85 5.43
N TYR A 115 11.02 7.22 6.01
CA TYR A 115 11.15 5.91 6.63
C TYR A 115 11.36 4.79 5.60
N MET A 116 10.64 4.82 4.48
CA MET A 116 10.85 3.87 3.37
C MET A 116 12.27 4.03 2.80
N ALA A 117 12.74 5.26 2.57
CA ALA A 117 14.11 5.49 2.10
C ALA A 117 15.18 4.96 3.07
N ALA A 118 14.93 5.02 4.38
CA ALA A 118 15.84 4.43 5.37
C ALA A 118 15.85 2.89 5.30
N GLU A 119 14.69 2.25 5.09
CA GLU A 119 14.61 0.79 4.87
C GLU A 119 15.32 0.38 3.57
N ASP A 120 15.06 1.10 2.48
CA ASP A 120 15.66 0.88 1.17
C ASP A 120 17.19 0.87 1.27
N LEU A 121 17.77 1.88 1.93
CA LEU A 121 19.22 1.96 2.11
C LEU A 121 19.78 0.84 3.00
N GLN A 122 19.08 0.49 4.08
CA GLN A 122 19.53 -0.53 5.03
C GLN A 122 19.46 -1.95 4.48
N THR A 123 18.50 -2.20 3.58
CA THR A 123 18.27 -3.52 2.97
C THR A 123 18.86 -3.64 1.57
N ASN A 124 19.55 -2.60 1.09
CA ASN A 124 20.04 -2.51 -0.28
C ASN A 124 18.93 -2.76 -1.32
N PHE A 125 17.78 -2.12 -1.08
CA PHE A 125 16.58 -2.13 -1.92
C PHE A 125 15.93 -3.51 -2.09
N ILE A 126 16.21 -4.46 -1.19
CA ILE A 126 15.55 -5.77 -1.15
C ILE A 126 14.26 -5.69 -0.32
N ASP A 127 14.24 -4.84 0.71
CA ASP A 127 13.21 -4.79 1.75
C ASP A 127 13.03 -6.11 2.51
N ILE A 128 12.15 -6.13 3.51
CA ILE A 128 11.91 -7.33 4.35
C ILE A 128 11.23 -8.49 3.60
N GLY A 129 10.58 -8.25 2.47
CA GLY A 129 9.78 -9.24 1.76
C GLY A 129 9.07 -8.67 0.52
N PRO A 130 8.46 -9.53 -0.31
CA PRO A 130 8.03 -9.22 -1.67
C PRO A 130 6.91 -8.16 -1.72
N VAL A 131 5.96 -8.22 -0.78
CA VAL A 131 4.81 -7.30 -0.73
C VAL A 131 5.27 -5.89 -0.36
N ASN A 132 6.10 -5.78 0.69
CA ASN A 132 6.70 -4.50 1.05
C ASN A 132 7.51 -3.96 -0.13
N LYS A 133 8.38 -4.80 -0.71
CA LYS A 133 9.22 -4.44 -1.84
C LYS A 133 8.44 -3.85 -3.01
N ALA A 134 7.38 -4.52 -3.46
CA ALA A 134 6.58 -4.03 -4.57
C ALA A 134 5.94 -2.66 -4.26
N LEU A 135 5.46 -2.47 -3.03
CA LEU A 135 4.81 -1.23 -2.61
C LEU A 135 5.81 -0.09 -2.36
N ASN A 136 7.00 -0.37 -1.82
CA ASN A 136 8.09 0.59 -1.67
C ASN A 136 8.57 1.06 -3.04
N LEU A 137 8.75 0.17 -4.03
CA LEU A 137 9.09 0.56 -5.40
C LEU A 137 8.05 1.51 -6.00
N VAL A 138 6.75 1.20 -5.92
CA VAL A 138 5.69 2.08 -6.45
C VAL A 138 5.66 3.41 -5.69
N SER A 139 5.86 3.38 -4.37
CA SER A 139 5.91 4.58 -3.54
C SER A 139 7.12 5.46 -3.86
N ALA A 140 8.28 4.86 -4.08
CA ALA A 140 9.50 5.56 -4.47
C ALA A 140 9.36 6.17 -5.87
N TYR A 141 8.75 5.46 -6.82
CA TYR A 141 8.44 5.99 -8.15
C TYR A 141 7.52 7.22 -8.07
N HIS A 142 6.44 7.14 -7.28
CA HIS A 142 5.56 8.27 -7.08
C HIS A 142 6.27 9.43 -6.37
N ALA A 143 7.08 9.15 -5.34
CA ALA A 143 7.84 10.17 -4.61
C ALA A 143 8.91 10.86 -5.47
N ALA A 144 9.47 10.14 -6.45
CA ALA A 144 10.40 10.66 -7.46
C ALA A 144 9.72 11.45 -8.59
N GLY A 145 8.42 11.77 -8.47
CA GLY A 145 7.69 12.53 -9.48
C GLY A 145 7.31 11.70 -10.71
N ASN A 146 7.15 10.38 -10.54
CA ASN A 146 6.90 9.43 -11.62
C ASN A 146 8.07 9.34 -12.62
N ASP A 147 9.29 9.62 -12.17
CA ASP A 147 10.50 9.44 -12.97
C ASP A 147 11.07 8.03 -12.78
N ILE A 148 11.04 7.25 -13.85
CA ILE A 148 11.61 5.90 -13.85
C ILE A 148 13.14 5.94 -13.75
N ASN A 149 13.79 7.01 -14.22
CA ASN A 149 15.25 7.12 -14.25
C ASN A 149 15.85 7.56 -12.91
N ALA A 150 15.02 7.91 -11.93
CA ALA A 150 15.49 8.25 -10.59
C ALA A 150 16.29 7.08 -10.00
N THR A 151 17.46 7.37 -9.43
CA THR A 151 18.39 6.35 -8.92
C THR A 151 17.73 5.38 -7.94
N THR A 152 16.90 5.88 -7.02
CA THR A 152 16.13 5.06 -6.07
C THR A 152 15.23 4.04 -6.78
N VAL A 153 14.55 4.46 -7.86
CA VAL A 153 13.65 3.60 -8.63
C VAL A 153 14.44 2.55 -9.39
N GLN A 154 15.53 2.96 -10.05
CA GLN A 154 16.44 2.05 -10.75
C GLN A 154 17.04 0.99 -9.80
N ASN A 155 17.45 1.39 -8.59
CA ASN A 155 17.96 0.46 -7.58
C ASN A 155 16.91 -0.58 -7.14
N HIS A 156 15.66 -0.14 -6.91
CA HIS A 156 14.56 -1.06 -6.64
C HIS A 156 14.29 -2.02 -7.78
N MET A 157 14.28 -1.52 -9.03
CA MET A 157 14.06 -2.33 -10.23
C MET A 157 15.13 -3.39 -10.43
N MET A 158 16.41 -3.05 -10.18
CA MET A 158 17.52 -4.01 -10.22
C MET A 158 17.37 -5.17 -9.23
N ARG A 159 16.57 -4.97 -8.17
CA ARG A 159 16.33 -5.94 -7.10
C ARG A 159 15.04 -6.75 -7.25
N ILE A 160 14.30 -6.59 -8.35
CA ILE A 160 13.11 -7.41 -8.63
C ILE A 160 13.49 -8.89 -8.88
N PRO A 161 14.54 -9.20 -9.66
CA PRO A 161 14.93 -10.59 -9.92
C PRO A 161 15.27 -11.39 -8.66
N ASP A 162 15.74 -10.76 -7.58
CA ASP A 162 16.02 -11.43 -6.29
C ASP A 162 14.78 -12.16 -5.73
N TYR A 163 13.57 -11.77 -6.13
CA TYR A 163 12.32 -12.39 -5.72
C TYR A 163 11.73 -13.34 -6.77
N LEU A 164 12.30 -13.46 -7.97
CA LEU A 164 11.74 -14.30 -9.03
C LEU A 164 12.44 -15.66 -9.09
N TRP A 165 11.65 -16.73 -9.08
CA TRP A 165 12.14 -18.10 -9.13
C TRP A 165 11.41 -18.91 -10.21
N VAL A 166 12.15 -19.70 -10.98
CA VAL A 166 11.58 -20.63 -11.97
C VAL A 166 11.46 -22.01 -11.33
N ALA A 167 10.24 -22.44 -11.08
CA ALA A 167 9.88 -23.77 -10.62
C ALA A 167 9.35 -24.64 -11.78
N GLU A 168 9.05 -25.90 -11.50
CA GLU A 168 8.48 -26.86 -12.45
C GLU A 168 7.15 -26.41 -13.06
N ASP A 169 6.40 -25.55 -12.37
CA ASP A 169 5.13 -24.98 -12.80
C ASP A 169 5.24 -23.55 -13.37
N GLY A 170 6.47 -23.06 -13.57
CA GLY A 170 6.76 -21.76 -14.17
C GLY A 170 7.42 -20.76 -13.21
N MET A 171 7.44 -19.49 -13.62
CA MET A 171 8.05 -18.41 -12.83
C MET A 171 7.10 -17.88 -11.76
N LYS A 172 7.60 -17.73 -10.53
CA LYS A 172 6.85 -17.29 -9.35
C LYS A 172 7.64 -16.24 -8.56
N MET A 173 6.92 -15.45 -7.76
CA MET A 173 7.52 -14.56 -6.77
C MET A 173 7.67 -15.28 -5.43
N GLN A 174 8.88 -15.26 -4.88
CA GLN A 174 9.25 -15.89 -3.63
C GLN A 174 8.71 -15.12 -2.41
N GLY A 175 8.45 -15.81 -1.30
CA GLY A 175 7.96 -15.20 -0.05
C GLY A 175 8.98 -14.30 0.67
N TYR A 176 10.25 -14.46 0.33
CA TYR A 176 11.42 -13.67 0.73
C TYR A 176 12.39 -13.66 -0.46
N ASN A 177 13.55 -13.00 -0.37
CA ASN A 177 14.62 -13.12 -1.38
C ASN A 177 15.28 -14.53 -1.42
N GLY A 178 14.78 -15.46 -0.61
CA GLY A 178 15.11 -16.88 -0.59
C GLY A 178 15.17 -17.40 0.84
N SER A 179 15.64 -18.64 0.99
CA SER A 179 15.82 -19.32 2.29
C SER A 179 17.24 -19.87 2.44
N GLN A 180 18.24 -19.15 1.94
CA GLN A 180 19.63 -19.61 1.83
C GLN A 180 20.39 -19.63 3.16
N CYS A 181 19.89 -18.94 4.19
CA CYS A 181 20.53 -18.79 5.50
C CYS A 181 20.19 -19.95 6.46
#